data_AF-A0AAD0DJW0-F1
#
_entry.id   AF-A0AAD0DJW0-F1
#
_cell.length_a   1.000
_cell.length_b   1.000
_cell.length_c   1.000
_cell.angle_alpha   90.00
_cell.angle_beta   90.00
_cell.angle_gamma   90.00
#
_symmetry.space_group_name_H-M   'P 1'
#
loop_
_entity.id
_entity.type
_entity.pdbx_description
1 polymer ?
#
loop_
_entity_poly.entity_id
_entity_poly.type
_entity_poly.pdbx_seq_one_letter_code
_entity_poly.pdbx_strand_id
1 'polypeptide(L)'
;MNAGAMPFNNAGCADVQPEKMSGEECFARFHQKLKATQNGALRNFNKLDDNFKFVVMTLANRNEPGAFKSDEVGRPFEYFDQSRRLLLIKAMNEIARWGEILPRRFSLHESVLPE
;
A
#
# COMPACT_ATOMS: atom_id res chain seq x y z
N MET A 1 -11.83 17.01 -51.31
CA MET A 1 -12.60 16.00 -50.56
C MET A 1 -12.37 16.30 -49.08
N ASN A 2 -13.33 16.95 -48.42
CA ASN A 2 -13.18 17.44 -47.04
C ASN A 2 -13.55 16.35 -46.04
N ALA A 3 -12.65 16.09 -45.08
CA ALA A 3 -12.85 15.18 -43.96
C ALA A 3 -13.80 15.82 -42.94
N GLY A 4 -15.00 15.25 -42.79
CA GLY A 4 -15.95 15.62 -41.74
C GLY A 4 -15.53 15.02 -40.41
N ALA A 5 -15.30 15.87 -39.41
CA ALA A 5 -15.08 15.46 -38.03
C ALA A 5 -16.37 14.84 -37.45
N MET A 6 -16.28 13.60 -36.96
CA MET A 6 -17.36 12.97 -36.19
C MET A 6 -17.29 13.47 -34.75
N PRO A 7 -18.40 13.93 -34.15
CA PRO A 7 -18.42 14.30 -32.74
C PRO A 7 -18.28 13.02 -31.89
N PHE A 8 -17.43 13.09 -30.85
CA PHE A 8 -17.32 12.08 -29.81
C PHE A 8 -18.57 12.08 -28.91
N ASN A 9 -19.74 11.77 -29.47
CA ASN A 9 -20.91 11.45 -28.66
C ASN A 9 -20.87 9.95 -28.37
N ASN A 10 -20.45 9.60 -27.16
CA ASN A 10 -20.74 8.31 -26.55
C ASN A 10 -22.26 8.21 -26.35
N ALA A 11 -23.01 7.94 -27.42
CA ALA A 11 -24.45 7.68 -27.39
C ALA A 11 -24.77 6.26 -26.86
N GLY A 12 -24.04 5.84 -25.83
CA GLY A 12 -24.12 4.52 -25.21
C GLY A 12 -24.18 4.54 -23.68
N CYS A 13 -24.23 5.72 -23.05
CA CYS A 13 -24.67 5.83 -21.65
C CYS A 13 -26.20 5.86 -21.61
N ALA A 14 -26.84 4.78 -22.08
CA ALA A 14 -28.23 4.53 -21.77
C ALA A 14 -28.30 4.13 -20.29
N ASP A 15 -28.80 5.05 -19.47
CA ASP A 15 -29.45 4.84 -18.17
C ASP A 15 -29.30 3.45 -17.55
N VAL A 16 -28.09 3.10 -17.10
CA VAL A 16 -27.96 2.03 -16.11
C VAL A 16 -28.41 2.63 -14.80
N GLN A 17 -29.74 2.60 -14.56
CA GLN A 17 -30.25 2.90 -13.24
C GLN A 17 -29.52 2.00 -12.24
N PRO A 18 -28.98 2.54 -11.14
CA PRO A 18 -28.31 1.71 -10.15
C PRO A 18 -29.31 0.65 -9.69
N GLU A 19 -29.01 -0.60 -10.02
CA GLU A 19 -29.82 -1.75 -9.66
C GLU A 19 -30.10 -1.64 -8.16
N LYS A 20 -31.38 -1.58 -7.78
CA LYS A 20 -31.80 -1.43 -6.38
C LYS A 20 -31.40 -2.70 -5.64
N MET A 21 -30.19 -2.68 -5.10
CA MET A 21 -29.61 -3.76 -4.34
C MET A 21 -30.39 -3.93 -3.03
N SER A 22 -30.67 -5.17 -2.63
CA SER A 22 -31.33 -5.43 -1.35
C SER A 22 -30.45 -4.95 -0.18
N GLY A 23 -31.06 -4.68 0.98
CA GLY A 23 -30.29 -4.33 2.18
C GLY A 23 -29.23 -5.38 2.51
N GLU A 24 -29.56 -6.66 2.36
CA GLU A 24 -28.65 -7.78 2.62
C GLU A 24 -27.48 -7.84 1.64
N GLU A 25 -27.73 -7.59 0.36
CA GLU A 25 -26.68 -7.53 -0.66
C GLU A 25 -25.78 -6.30 -0.48
N CYS A 26 -26.34 -5.18 0.00
CA CYS A 26 -25.58 -3.98 0.37
C CYS A 26 -24.64 -4.29 1.54
N PHE A 27 -25.12 -4.95 2.59
CA PHE A 27 -24.29 -5.40 3.70
C PHE A 27 -23.24 -6.42 3.26
N ALA A 28 -23.60 -7.38 2.39
CA ALA A 28 -22.65 -8.36 1.86
C ALA A 28 -21.53 -7.67 1.06
N ARG A 29 -21.86 -6.75 0.15
CA ARG A 29 -20.87 -5.96 -0.60
C ARG A 29 -20.04 -5.06 0.30
N PHE A 30 -20.64 -4.47 1.34
CA PHE A 30 -19.93 -3.66 2.33
C PHE A 30 -18.92 -4.51 3.13
N HIS A 31 -19.34 -5.69 3.62
CA HIS A 31 -18.44 -6.63 4.29
C HIS A 31 -17.35 -7.17 3.35
N GLN A 32 -17.67 -7.39 2.08
CA GLN A 32 -16.70 -7.83 1.07
C GLN A 32 -15.67 -6.74 0.77
N LYS A 33 -16.11 -5.47 0.66
CA LYS A 33 -15.22 -4.30 0.58
C LYS A 33 -14.39 -4.13 1.84
N LEU A 34 -14.98 -4.32 3.02
CA LEU A 34 -14.26 -4.30 4.31
C LEU A 34 -13.19 -5.40 4.40
N LYS A 35 -13.50 -6.64 3.99
CA LYS A 35 -12.53 -7.74 3.88
C LYS A 35 -11.43 -7.42 2.87
N ALA A 36 -11.77 -6.78 1.75
CA ALA A 36 -10.77 -6.33 0.77
C ALA A 36 -9.87 -5.21 1.32
N THR A 37 -10.37 -4.37 2.24
CA THR A 37 -9.58 -3.35 2.97
C THR A 37 -8.82 -3.91 4.16
N GLN A 38 -9.24 -5.05 4.74
CA GLN A 38 -8.55 -5.71 5.87
C GLN A 38 -7.12 -6.18 5.52
N ASN A 39 -6.80 -6.36 4.23
CA ASN A 39 -5.47 -6.76 3.75
C ASN A 39 -4.60 -5.59 3.24
N GLY A 40 -4.88 -4.36 3.68
CA GLY A 40 -4.10 -3.18 3.27
C GLY A 40 -2.59 -3.34 3.52
N ALA A 41 -2.20 -3.85 4.68
CA ALA A 41 -0.81 -4.09 5.01
C ALA A 41 -0.16 -5.13 4.09
N LEU A 42 -0.83 -6.26 3.84
CA LEU A 42 -0.37 -7.31 2.92
C LEU A 42 -0.14 -6.75 1.52
N ARG A 43 -1.14 -6.03 0.97
CA ARG A 43 -1.05 -5.48 -0.38
C ARG A 43 0.05 -4.43 -0.50
N ASN A 44 0.23 -3.61 0.54
CA ASN A 44 1.26 -2.59 0.53
C ASN A 44 2.65 -3.21 0.69
N PHE A 45 2.84 -4.14 1.62
CA PHE A 45 4.12 -4.82 1.84
C PHE A 45 4.59 -5.56 0.58
N ASN A 46 3.69 -6.29 -0.09
CA ASN A 46 4.03 -7.04 -1.30
C ASN A 46 4.40 -6.13 -2.50
N LYS A 47 4.00 -4.85 -2.47
CA LYS A 47 4.38 -3.85 -3.49
C LYS A 47 5.69 -3.14 -3.20
N LEU A 48 6.20 -3.21 -1.96
CA LEU A 48 7.46 -2.59 -1.60
C LEU A 48 8.61 -3.29 -2.35
N ASP A 49 9.61 -2.51 -2.76
CA ASP A 49 10.88 -3.09 -3.18
C ASP A 49 11.65 -3.68 -2.00
N ASP A 50 12.69 -4.43 -2.31
CA ASP A 50 13.45 -5.19 -1.33
C ASP A 50 14.20 -4.29 -0.34
N ASN A 51 14.59 -3.07 -0.72
CA ASN A 51 15.21 -2.12 0.21
C ASN A 51 14.19 -1.63 1.25
N PHE A 52 12.97 -1.32 0.82
CA PHE A 52 11.91 -0.96 1.78
C PHE A 52 11.53 -2.14 2.68
N LYS A 53 11.44 -3.36 2.14
CA LYS A 53 11.20 -4.57 2.97
C LYS A 53 12.32 -4.77 3.98
N PHE A 54 13.58 -4.57 3.58
CA PHE A 54 14.73 -4.60 4.48
C PHE A 54 14.61 -3.57 5.61
N VAL A 55 14.22 -2.33 5.31
CA VAL A 55 14.00 -1.28 6.33
C VAL A 55 12.89 -1.69 7.31
N VAL A 56 11.76 -2.19 6.79
CA VAL A 56 10.64 -2.67 7.62
C VAL A 56 11.09 -3.81 8.54
N MET A 57 11.78 -4.82 8.00
CA MET A 57 12.26 -5.97 8.77
C MET A 57 13.32 -5.58 9.81
N THR A 58 14.22 -4.68 9.46
CA THR A 58 15.22 -4.13 10.39
C THR A 58 14.56 -3.40 11.55
N LEU A 59 13.56 -2.56 11.28
CA LEU A 59 12.81 -1.88 12.33
C LEU A 59 12.02 -2.86 13.20
N ALA A 60 11.41 -3.88 12.60
CA ALA A 60 10.73 -4.93 13.33
C ALA A 60 11.68 -5.69 14.28
N ASN A 61 12.88 -6.02 13.79
CA ASN A 61 13.94 -6.65 14.59
C ASN A 61 14.43 -5.78 15.76
N ARG A 62 14.34 -4.45 15.66
CA ARG A 62 14.66 -3.58 16.78
C ARG A 62 13.73 -3.79 17.97
N ASN A 63 12.45 -4.07 17.69
CA ASN A 63 11.45 -4.35 18.73
C ASN A 63 11.49 -5.80 19.20
N GLU A 64 11.79 -6.74 18.29
CA GLU A 64 11.90 -8.16 18.59
C GLU A 64 13.14 -8.76 17.89
N PRO A 65 14.30 -8.77 18.59
CA PRO A 65 15.56 -9.21 18.00
C PRO A 65 15.51 -10.63 17.44
N GLY A 66 15.96 -10.79 16.19
CA GLY A 66 16.02 -12.09 15.52
C GLY A 66 14.70 -12.56 14.92
N ALA A 67 13.63 -11.76 14.99
CA ALA A 67 12.36 -12.09 14.35
C ALA A 67 12.46 -12.23 12.82
N PHE A 68 13.45 -11.61 12.17
CA PHE A 68 13.67 -11.67 10.73
C PHE A 68 15.15 -11.83 10.38
N LYS A 69 15.43 -12.64 9.35
CA LYS A 69 16.76 -12.84 8.78
C LYS A 69 16.92 -12.08 7.47
N SER A 70 18.15 -11.77 7.11
CA SER A 70 18.47 -11.01 5.89
C SER A 70 18.12 -11.76 4.59
N ASP A 71 18.18 -13.09 4.59
CA ASP A 71 17.82 -13.94 3.45
C ASP A 71 16.30 -14.07 3.23
N GLU A 72 15.50 -13.56 4.17
CA GLU A 72 14.04 -13.47 4.05
C GLU A 72 13.58 -12.15 3.42
N VAL A 73 14.50 -11.23 3.12
CA VAL A 73 14.17 -10.00 2.39
C VAL A 73 13.63 -10.37 1.01
N GLY A 74 12.59 -9.65 0.58
CA GLY A 74 11.90 -9.90 -0.69
C GLY A 74 10.77 -10.92 -0.62
N ARG A 75 10.76 -11.78 0.42
CA ARG A 75 9.65 -12.74 0.64
C ARG A 75 8.31 -12.01 0.76
N PRO A 76 7.23 -12.58 0.22
CA PRO A 76 5.90 -11.97 0.33
C PRO A 76 5.40 -12.02 1.78
N PHE A 77 4.48 -11.14 2.14
CA PHE A 77 3.89 -11.03 3.47
C PHE A 77 3.33 -12.37 3.99
N GLU A 78 2.80 -13.18 3.08
CA GLU A 78 2.21 -14.49 3.33
C GLU A 78 3.23 -15.57 3.70
N TYR A 79 4.51 -15.37 3.38
CA TYR A 79 5.58 -16.29 3.78
C TYR A 79 5.75 -16.34 5.31
N PHE A 80 5.49 -15.22 5.99
CA PHE A 80 5.67 -15.09 7.42
C PHE A 80 4.48 -15.65 8.21
N ASP A 81 4.72 -16.11 9.44
CA ASP A 81 3.65 -16.47 10.37
C ASP A 81 2.89 -15.22 10.89
N GLN A 82 1.79 -15.45 11.61
CA GLN A 82 0.92 -14.38 12.10
C GLN A 82 1.64 -13.40 13.04
N SER A 83 2.46 -13.91 13.95
CA SER A 83 3.26 -13.09 14.89
C SER A 83 4.18 -12.14 14.14
N ARG A 84 4.92 -12.66 13.17
CA ARG A 84 5.85 -11.89 12.35
C ARG A 84 5.12 -10.89 11.45
N ARG A 85 3.99 -11.27 10.85
CA ARG A 85 3.13 -10.33 10.09
C ARG A 85 2.70 -9.13 10.92
N LEU A 86 2.36 -9.32 12.21
CA LEU A 86 2.01 -8.21 13.10
C LEU A 86 3.19 -7.27 13.36
N LEU A 87 4.41 -7.81 13.47
CA LEU A 87 5.62 -7.00 13.61
C LEU A 87 5.87 -6.14 12.36
N LEU A 88 5.71 -6.73 11.16
CA LEU A 88 5.82 -5.99 9.90
C LEU A 88 4.81 -4.85 9.83
N ILE A 89 3.55 -5.08 10.23
CA ILE A 89 2.50 -4.05 10.28
C ILE A 89 2.90 -2.91 11.20
N LYS A 90 3.35 -3.21 12.42
CA LYS A 90 3.77 -2.19 13.40
C LYS A 90 4.94 -1.36 12.86
N ALA A 91 5.94 -2.01 12.26
CA ALA A 91 7.08 -1.33 11.65
C ALA A 91 6.65 -0.43 10.47
N MET A 92 5.77 -0.91 9.59
CA MET A 92 5.24 -0.11 8.48
C MET A 92 4.48 1.12 8.96
N ASN A 93 3.65 1.00 10.01
CA ASN A 93 2.92 2.12 10.59
C ASN A 93 3.88 3.17 11.17
N GLU A 94 4.95 2.74 11.84
CA GLU A 94 5.95 3.63 12.40
C GLU A 94 6.75 4.36 11.31
N ILE A 95 7.13 3.66 10.23
CA ILE A 95 7.78 4.28 9.07
C ILE A 95 6.86 5.29 8.38
N ALA A 96 5.57 4.98 8.23
CA ALA A 96 4.61 5.91 7.66
C ALA A 96 4.49 7.19 8.51
N ARG A 97 4.42 7.04 9.84
CA ARG A 97 4.45 8.16 10.80
C ARG A 97 5.73 8.99 10.67
N TRP A 98 6.88 8.35 10.49
CA TRP A 98 8.13 9.07 10.27
C TRP A 98 8.15 9.83 8.94
N GLY A 99 7.57 9.27 7.88
CA GLY A 99 7.43 9.96 6.59
C GLY A 99 6.67 11.29 6.69
N GLU A 100 5.75 11.42 7.64
CA GLU A 100 5.02 12.68 7.92
C GLU A 100 5.85 13.69 8.71
N ILE A 101 6.79 13.22 9.54
CA ILE A 101 7.61 14.04 10.44
C ILE A 101 8.93 14.46 9.78
N LEU A 102 9.49 13.60 8.92
CA LEU A 102 10.80 13.81 8.34
C LEU A 102 10.81 15.08 7.47
N PRO A 103 11.89 15.87 7.52
CA PRO A 103 12.04 17.02 6.65
C PRO A 103 12.00 16.58 5.18
N ARG A 104 11.60 17.51 4.31
CA ARG A 104 11.70 17.30 2.86
C ARG A 104 13.18 17.12 2.47
N ARG A 105 13.38 16.65 1.24
CA ARG A 105 14.72 16.42 0.66
C ARG A 105 15.63 17.62 0.91
N PHE A 106 16.77 17.35 1.51
CA PHE A 106 17.84 18.34 1.68
C PHE A 106 18.42 18.72 0.32
N SER A 107 18.79 19.98 0.18
CA SER A 107 19.51 20.48 -0.98
C SER A 107 20.97 19.97 -0.99
N LEU A 108 21.62 20.05 -2.15
CA LEU A 108 23.02 19.65 -2.27
C LEU A 108 23.94 20.49 -1.35
N HIS A 109 23.62 21.77 -1.17
CA HIS A 109 24.39 22.66 -0.31
C HIS A 109 24.34 22.25 1.17
N GLU A 110 23.24 21.63 1.61
CA GLU A 110 23.12 21.07 2.98
C GLU A 110 23.86 19.73 3.14
N SER A 111 24.28 19.12 2.04
CA SER A 111 25.06 17.87 2.04
C SER A 111 26.58 18.11 2.13
N VAL A 112 27.02 19.37 2.21
CA VAL A 112 28.43 19.74 2.37
C VAL A 112 28.67 20.08 3.84
N LEU A 113 29.47 19.27 4.52
CA LEU A 113 29.87 19.53 5.90
C LEU A 113 31.07 20.51 5.90
N PRO A 114 31.05 21.57 6.72
CA PRO A 114 32.24 22.40 6.94
C PRO A 114 33.33 21.60 7.67
N GLU A 115 34.59 21.87 7.34
CA GLU A 115 35.78 21.30 8.00
C GLU A 115 35.88 21.69 9.48
#